data_AF-A0A7V4WGL6-F1
#
_entry.id   AF-A0A7V4WGL6-F1
#
_cell.length_a   1.000
_cell.length_b   1.000
_cell.length_c   1.000
_cell.angle_alpha   90.00
_cell.angle_beta   90.00
_cell.angle_gamma   90.00
#
_symmetry.space_group_name_H-M   'P 1'
#
loop_
_entity.id
_entity.type
_entity.pdbx_description
1 polymer ?
#
loop_
_entity_poly.entity_id
_entity_poly.type
_entity_poly.pdbx_seq_one_letter_code
_entity_poly.pdbx_strand_id
1 'polypeptide(L)'
;RVERGEMLSHEDVLEVLSIDLAGLVPMDEHVLISSNTGTPLVLQNESKAGQAFKRIARRLNGEADLPIIAPALKTSLWGKIGKTFGLKK
;
A
#
# COMPACT_ATOMS: atom_id res chain seq x y z
N ARG A 1 -11.64 0.50 -3.46
CA ARG A 1 -11.66 1.44 -4.59
C ARG A 1 -10.97 0.78 -5.77
N VAL A 2 -9.66 0.56 -5.71
CA VAL A 2 -8.91 -0.22 -6.72
C VAL A 2 -9.47 -1.64 -6.92
N GLU A 3 -9.56 -2.47 -5.88
CA GLU A 3 -10.14 -3.84 -6.01
C GLU A 3 -11.61 -3.87 -6.46
N ARG A 4 -12.34 -2.77 -6.28
CA ARG A 4 -13.74 -2.66 -6.71
C ARG A 4 -13.87 -2.21 -8.17
N GLY A 5 -12.75 -2.00 -8.88
CA GLY A 5 -12.73 -1.48 -10.24
C GLY A 5 -13.10 0.00 -10.36
N GLU A 6 -13.19 0.73 -9.24
CA GLU A 6 -13.50 2.17 -9.24
C GLU A 6 -12.29 3.04 -9.61
N MET A 7 -11.09 2.45 -9.56
CA MET A 7 -9.81 3.11 -9.87
C MET A 7 -8.91 2.11 -10.59
N LEU A 8 -7.98 2.61 -11.41
CA LEU A 8 -6.95 1.79 -12.04
C LEU A 8 -6.08 1.08 -11.00
N SER A 9 -5.65 -0.14 -11.33
CA SER A 9 -4.66 -0.86 -10.55
C SER A 9 -3.25 -0.36 -10.85
N HIS A 10 -2.30 -0.61 -9.95
CA HIS A 10 -0.92 -0.25 -10.19
C HIS A 10 -0.30 -1.07 -11.33
N GLU A 11 -0.76 -2.31 -11.53
CA GLU A 11 -0.39 -3.17 -12.63
C GLU A 11 -0.77 -2.54 -13.98
N ASP A 12 -2.01 -2.05 -14.10
CA ASP A 12 -2.49 -1.38 -15.33
C ASP A 12 -1.65 -0.14 -15.67
N VAL A 13 -1.29 0.63 -14.65
CA VAL A 13 -0.47 1.85 -14.82
C VAL A 13 0.94 1.50 -15.29
N LEU A 14 1.54 0.43 -14.74
CA LEU A 14 2.88 -0.01 -15.13
C LEU A 14 2.91 -0.57 -16.54
N GLU A 15 1.88 -1.32 -16.94
CA GLU A 15 1.76 -1.85 -18.30
C GLU A 15 1.78 -0.73 -19.35
N VAL A 16 1.02 0.36 -19.09
CA VAL A 16 0.92 1.49 -20.02
C VAL A 16 2.21 2.32 -20.04
N LEU A 17 2.78 2.62 -18.87
CA LEU A 17 3.89 3.56 -18.77
C LEU A 17 5.26 2.92 -19.04
N SER A 18 5.40 1.60 -18.88
CA SER A 18 6.67 0.88 -19.08
C SER A 18 7.84 1.47 -18.27
N ILE A 19 7.58 1.80 -17.00
CA ILE A 19 8.56 2.36 -16.06
C ILE A 19 8.68 1.48 -14.81
N ASP A 20 9.83 1.58 -14.13
CA ASP A 20 10.05 0.89 -12.87
C ASP A 20 9.21 1.48 -11.73
N LEU A 21 8.59 0.61 -10.94
CA LEU A 21 7.80 1.02 -9.79
C LEU A 21 8.71 1.41 -8.61
N ALA A 22 8.80 2.70 -8.30
CA ALA A 22 9.55 3.18 -7.14
C ALA A 22 8.92 2.78 -5.80
N GLY A 23 7.60 2.59 -5.75
CA GLY A 23 6.85 2.10 -4.58
C GLY A 23 5.39 2.54 -4.58
N LEU A 24 4.64 2.06 -3.59
CA LEU A 24 3.20 2.33 -3.42
C LEU A 24 2.95 3.01 -2.09
N VAL A 25 2.17 4.10 -2.10
CA VAL A 25 1.79 4.83 -0.89
C VAL A 25 0.32 4.54 -0.57
N PRO A 26 0.01 3.89 0.57
CA PRO A 26 -1.38 3.63 0.94
C PRO A 26 -2.09 4.90 1.38
N MET A 27 -3.42 4.89 1.32
CA MET A 27 -4.24 5.93 1.94
C MET A 27 -4.06 5.90 3.47
N ASP A 28 -3.87 7.07 4.07
CA ASP A 28 -3.51 7.22 5.47
C ASP A 28 -4.12 8.50 6.05
N GLU A 29 -4.85 8.38 7.16
CA GLU A 29 -5.51 9.51 7.83
C GLU A 29 -4.52 10.49 8.45
N HIS A 30 -3.31 10.03 8.79
CA HIS A 30 -2.26 10.87 9.36
C HIS A 30 -1.76 11.94 8.38
N VAL A 31 -2.01 11.78 7.07
CA VAL A 31 -1.71 12.79 6.05
C VAL A 31 -2.40 14.11 6.38
N LEU A 32 -3.69 14.06 6.76
CA LEU A 32 -4.47 15.26 7.06
C LEU A 32 -3.93 15.96 8.32
N ILE A 33 -3.60 15.19 9.36
CA ILE A 33 -3.01 15.71 10.60
C ILE A 33 -1.66 16.37 10.30
N SER A 34 -0.80 15.71 9.52
CA SER A 34 0.52 16.22 9.16
C SER A 34 0.43 17.54 8.37
N SER A 35 -0.51 17.64 7.43
CA SER A 35 -0.75 18.84 6.64
C SER A 35 -1.22 20.02 7.48
N ASN A 36 -2.10 19.78 8.46
CA ASN A 36 -2.66 20.84 9.31
C ASN A 36 -1.70 21.28 10.42
N THR A 37 -0.84 20.39 10.90
CA THR A 37 0.11 20.68 11.98
C THR A 37 1.47 21.18 11.48
N GLY A 38 1.74 21.10 10.17
CA GLY A 38 3.03 21.46 9.59
C GLY A 38 4.16 20.48 9.96
N THR A 39 3.86 19.35 10.58
CA THR A 39 4.84 18.33 10.93
C THR A 39 4.95 17.31 9.80
N PRO A 40 6.17 17.01 9.28
CA PRO A 40 6.32 16.03 8.21
C PRO A 40 5.77 14.64 8.58
N LEU A 41 4.93 14.07 7.71
CA LEU A 41 4.30 12.77 7.89
C LEU A 41 5.31 11.64 8.16
N VAL A 42 6.48 11.71 7.54
CA VAL A 42 7.56 10.72 7.71
C VAL A 42 8.08 10.63 9.14
N LEU A 43 7.87 11.64 9.98
CA LEU A 43 8.28 11.59 11.39
C LEU A 43 7.30 10.79 12.26
N GLN A 44 6.08 10.52 11.78
CA GLN A 44 5.10 9.73 12.51
C GLN A 44 5.33 8.23 12.27
N ASN A 45 5.58 7.47 13.34
CA ASN A 45 5.91 6.05 13.23
C ASN A 45 4.70 5.19 12.89
N GLU A 46 3.51 5.64 13.29
CA GLU A 46 2.22 4.99 13.08
C GLU A 46 1.71 5.16 11.65
N SER A 47 2.24 6.15 10.90
CA SER A 47 1.83 6.43 9.53
C SER A 47 2.38 5.39 8.56
N LYS A 48 1.48 4.60 7.96
CA LYS A 48 1.82 3.67 6.89
C LYS A 48 2.30 4.39 5.64
N ALA A 49 1.73 5.56 5.33
CA ALA A 49 2.20 6.40 4.24
C ALA A 49 3.60 6.97 4.53
N GLY A 50 3.86 7.44 5.75
CA GLY A 50 5.19 7.88 6.18
C GLY A 50 6.25 6.77 6.04
N GLN A 51 5.93 5.55 6.45
CA GLN A 51 6.80 4.39 6.24
C GLN A 51 7.01 4.06 4.76
N ALA A 52 5.98 4.18 3.92
CA ALA A 52 6.08 3.98 2.48
C ALA A 52 7.01 5.02 1.83
N PHE A 53 6.84 6.31 2.16
CA PHE A 53 7.71 7.37 1.68
C PHE A 53 9.18 7.15 2.08
N LYS A 54 9.46 6.73 3.32
CA LYS A 54 10.83 6.38 3.74
C LYS A 54 11.44 5.27 2.89
N ARG A 55 10.68 4.22 2.57
CA ARG A 55 11.16 3.13 1.70
C ARG A 55 11.43 3.60 0.28
N ILE A 56 10.54 4.44 -0.29
CA ILE A 56 10.72 5.03 -1.61
C ILE A 56 12.00 5.88 -1.64
N ALA A 57 12.19 6.74 -0.63
CA ALA A 57 13.40 7.57 -0.53
C ALA A 57 14.69 6.74 -0.46
N ARG A 58 14.68 5.62 0.31
CA ARG A 58 15.82 4.69 0.36
C ARG A 58 16.11 4.05 -1.00
N ARG A 59 15.08 3.63 -1.73
CA ARG A 59 15.22 3.08 -3.09
C ARG A 59 15.83 4.11 -4.05
N LEU A 60 15.34 5.34 -4.02
CA LEU A 60 15.88 6.45 -4.83
C LEU A 60 17.33 6.79 -4.46
N ASN A 61 17.74 6.54 -3.22
CA ASN A 61 19.11 6.72 -2.74
C ASN A 61 20.04 5.51 -3.00
N GLY A 62 19.62 4.55 -3.84
CA GLY A 62 20.46 3.44 -4.30
C GLY A 62 20.17 2.08 -3.66
N GLU A 63 19.23 2.00 -2.72
CA GLU A 63 18.78 0.71 -2.16
C GLU A 63 17.72 0.05 -3.08
N ALA A 64 18.10 -0.29 -4.31
CA ALA A 64 17.20 -0.76 -5.36
C ALA A 64 16.43 -2.04 -4.98
N ASP A 65 17.09 -2.97 -4.28
CA ASP A 65 16.59 -4.32 -3.97
C ASP A 65 15.59 -4.38 -2.81
N LEU A 66 15.17 -3.23 -2.26
CA LEU A 66 14.13 -3.23 -1.24
C LEU A 66 12.85 -3.90 -1.81
N PRO A 67 12.09 -4.66 -1.01
CA PRO A 67 10.80 -5.17 -1.47
C PRO A 67 9.78 -4.04 -1.65
N ILE A 68 8.99 -4.09 -2.72
CA ILE A 68 7.80 -3.25 -2.87
C ILE A 68 6.68 -3.89 -2.05
N ILE A 69 6.11 -3.12 -1.13
CA ILE A 69 5.03 -3.60 -0.27
C ILE A 69 3.72 -3.08 -0.86
N ALA A 70 2.96 -4.00 -1.43
CA ALA A 70 1.59 -3.72 -1.82
C ALA A 70 0.73 -3.48 -0.57
N PRO A 71 -0.17 -2.48 -0.58
CA PRO A 71 -1.16 -2.29 0.47
C PRO A 71 -2.03 -3.54 0.59
N ALA A 72 -1.76 -4.40 1.57
CA ALA A 72 -2.55 -5.61 1.78
C ALA A 72 -3.96 -5.26 2.24
N LEU A 73 -4.96 -5.65 1.46
CA LEU A 73 -6.31 -5.84 1.97
C LEU A 73 -6.32 -7.15 2.75
N LYS A 74 -6.82 -7.10 4.00
CA LYS A 74 -7.01 -8.27 4.85
C LYS A 74 -8.00 -9.21 4.17
N THR A 75 -7.52 -10.07 3.26
CA THR A 75 -8.27 -11.25 2.87
C THR A 75 -8.27 -12.15 4.08
N SER A 76 -9.41 -12.17 4.77
CA SER A 76 -9.68 -13.04 5.90
C SER A 76 -9.40 -14.48 5.48
N LEU A 77 -8.24 -15.01 5.88
CA LEU A 77 -7.83 -16.40 5.65
C LEU A 77 -8.88 -17.38 6.21
N TRP A 78 -9.65 -16.95 7.21
CA TRP A 78 -10.79 -17.66 7.79
C TRP A 78 -11.95 -17.88 6.81
N GLY A 79 -12.13 -16.99 5.83
CA GLY A 79 -13.19 -17.11 4.82
C GLY A 79 -12.95 -18.25 3.81
N LYS A 80 -11.69 -18.67 3.62
CA LYS A 80 -11.34 -19.80 2.74
C LYS A 80 -11.44 -21.15 3.45
N ILE A 81 -11.16 -21.19 4.76
CA ILE A 81 -11.29 -22.42 5.58
C ILE A 81 -12.77 -22.79 5.77
N GLY A 82 -13.65 -21.81 5.99
CA GLY A 82 -15.09 -22.06 6.15
C GLY A 82 -15.80 -22.61 4.91
N LYS A 83 -15.24 -22.43 3.70
CA LYS A 83 -15.79 -22.98 2.45
C LYS A 83 -15.37 -24.42 2.18
N THR A 84 -14.31 -24.92 2.81
CA THR A 84 -13.79 -26.29 2.60
C THR A 84 -14.26 -27.28 3.67
N PHE A 85 -14.67 -26.80 4.84
CA PHE A 85 -15.34 -27.61 5.86
C PHE A 85 -16.85 -27.33 5.85
N GLY A 86 -17.55 -28.08 5.00
CA GLY A 86 -18.99 -27.94 4.78
C GLY A 86 -19.81 -27.93 6.06
N LEU A 87 -20.49 -26.81 6.32
CA LEU A 87 -21.65 -26.75 7.20
C LEU A 87 -22.90 -26.89 6.32
N LYS A 88 -23.32 -28.14 6.13
CA LYS A 88 -24.73 -28.46 5.89
C LYS A 88 -25.40 -28.57 7.26
N LYS A 89 -26.28 -27.61 7.57
CA LYS A 89 -27.64 -27.92 8.01
C LYS A 89 -28.55 -26.76 7.66
#